data_AF-A0AA38GKY3-F1
#
_entry.id   AF-A0AA38GKY3-F1
#
_cell.length_a   1.000
_cell.length_b   1.000
_cell.length_c   1.000
_cell.angle_alpha   90.00
_cell.angle_beta   90.00
_cell.angle_gamma   90.00
#
_symmetry.space_group_name_H-M   'P 1'
#
loop_
_entity.id
_entity.type
_entity.pdbx_description
1 polymer ?
#
loop_
_entity_poly.entity_id
_entity_poly.type
_entity_poly.pdbx_seq_one_letter_code
_entity_poly.pdbx_strand_id
1 'polypeptide(L)'
;DDYVLTYLGEEDSYLPKTIPSDTSTLLNKDTVDLNIGTSKDPRIIKVGQSLNPEELGDFTTFLSNYRQAFAWSYEDMRGLDPDIVVHNIITLPESKPVKKKL
;
A
#
# COMPACT_ATOMS: atom_id res chain seq x y z
N ASP A 1 31.18 33.27 7.33
CA ASP A 1 31.95 32.09 7.76
C ASP A 1 31.00 30.96 8.12
N ASP A 2 30.54 30.33 7.04
CA ASP A 2 30.02 28.98 6.83
C ASP A 2 29.91 28.05 8.05
N TYR A 3 28.68 27.91 8.57
CA TYR A 3 28.31 26.70 9.30
C TYR A 3 28.12 25.55 8.31
N VAL A 4 29.22 24.87 8.02
CA VAL A 4 29.24 23.57 7.35
C VAL A 4 28.70 22.53 8.34
N LEU A 5 27.45 22.10 8.19
CA LEU A 5 26.97 20.89 8.86
C LEU A 5 27.49 19.68 8.07
N THR A 6 28.64 19.16 8.51
CA THR A 6 29.16 17.87 8.08
C THR A 6 28.20 16.79 8.52
N TYR A 7 27.51 16.18 7.56
CA TYR A 7 26.75 14.95 7.75
C TYR A 7 27.75 13.81 7.99
N LEU A 8 27.83 13.31 9.22
CA LEU A 8 28.51 12.07 9.56
C LEU A 8 27.63 11.25 10.52
N GLY A 9 26.89 10.31 9.93
CA GLY A 9 26.75 8.94 10.42
C GLY A 9 25.77 8.63 11.58
N GLU A 10 25.01 7.55 11.35
CA GLU A 10 24.33 6.66 12.31
C GLU A 10 23.00 7.11 12.94
N GLU A 11 21.92 7.03 12.15
CA GLU A 11 20.61 6.60 12.66
C GLU A 11 20.31 5.18 12.17
N ASP A 12 20.96 4.21 12.78
CA ASP A 12 20.62 2.79 12.69
C ASP A 12 19.69 2.42 13.85
N SER A 13 18.43 2.87 13.82
CA SER A 13 17.25 2.35 14.56
C SER A 13 16.16 3.44 14.51
N TYR A 14 15.16 3.39 13.63
CA TYR A 14 13.87 2.74 13.86
C TYR A 14 13.15 2.50 12.50
N LEU A 15 13.88 2.10 11.46
CA LEU A 15 13.27 1.53 10.27
C LEU A 15 13.55 0.02 10.25
N PRO A 16 12.56 -0.86 10.00
CA PRO A 16 12.86 -2.22 9.62
C PRO A 16 13.77 -2.18 8.39
N LYS A 17 15.05 -2.53 8.59
CA LYS A 17 16.04 -2.66 7.53
C LYS A 17 15.56 -3.75 6.60
N THR A 18 15.26 -3.35 5.37
CA THR A 18 14.62 -4.13 4.31
C THR A 18 13.19 -4.54 4.65
N ILE A 19 12.22 -3.92 3.96
CA ILE A 19 11.10 -4.73 3.47
C ILE A 19 11.79 -5.74 2.54
N PRO A 20 11.69 -7.06 2.78
CA PRO A 20 12.26 -8.03 1.87
C PRO A 20 11.79 -7.67 0.46
N SER A 21 12.71 -7.53 -0.48
CA SER A 21 12.38 -7.44 -1.91
C SER A 21 11.46 -8.59 -2.34
N ASP A 22 11.46 -9.66 -1.55
CA ASP A 22 10.63 -10.85 -1.70
C ASP A 22 9.15 -10.65 -1.37
N THR A 23 8.72 -9.55 -0.73
CA THR A 23 7.28 -9.31 -0.51
C THR A 23 6.57 -8.94 -1.81
N SER A 24 7.25 -8.34 -2.79
CA SER A 24 6.66 -8.07 -4.12
C SER A 24 6.66 -9.30 -5.04
N THR A 25 7.57 -10.26 -4.86
CA THR A 25 7.62 -11.50 -5.66
C THR A 25 6.80 -12.64 -5.07
N LEU A 26 6.50 -12.66 -3.77
CA LEU A 26 5.52 -13.57 -3.15
C LEU A 26 4.05 -13.16 -3.39
N LEU A 27 3.80 -11.89 -3.75
CA LEU A 27 2.46 -11.32 -3.85
C LEU A 27 1.66 -11.77 -5.10
N ASN A 28 2.34 -12.33 -6.10
CA ASN A 28 1.81 -12.38 -7.46
C ASN A 28 1.53 -13.79 -8.02
N LYS A 29 1.63 -14.87 -7.22
CA LYS A 29 1.39 -16.22 -7.76
C LYS A 29 0.14 -16.92 -7.24
N ASP A 30 -0.23 -16.72 -5.98
CA ASP A 30 -1.30 -17.53 -5.37
C ASP A 30 -2.37 -16.63 -4.74
N THR A 31 -3.02 -15.76 -5.52
CA THR A 31 -4.17 -14.97 -5.06
C THR A 31 -5.38 -15.14 -5.98
N VAL A 32 -6.57 -14.99 -5.41
CA VAL A 32 -7.86 -15.00 -6.13
C VAL A 32 -8.58 -13.68 -5.93
N ASP A 33 -9.24 -13.23 -6.99
CA ASP A 33 -10.08 -12.05 -6.96
C ASP A 33 -11.43 -12.39 -6.33
N LEU A 34 -11.82 -11.62 -5.33
CA LEU A 34 -13.07 -11.76 -4.60
C LEU A 34 -13.87 -10.46 -4.67
N ASN A 35 -15.11 -10.55 -5.14
CA ASN A 35 -16.05 -9.41 -5.14
C ASN A 35 -16.87 -9.40 -3.86
N ILE A 36 -16.66 -8.41 -3.00
CA ILE A 36 -17.43 -8.17 -1.78
C ILE A 36 -18.48 -7.05 -1.94
N GLY A 37 -18.64 -6.55 -3.17
CA GLY A 37 -19.61 -5.53 -3.55
C GLY A 37 -20.92 -6.12 -4.10
N THR A 38 -21.62 -5.34 -4.91
CA THR A 38 -22.80 -5.81 -5.64
C THR A 38 -22.48 -5.94 -7.13
N SER A 39 -23.38 -6.54 -7.92
CA SER A 39 -23.20 -6.61 -9.38
C SER A 39 -23.18 -5.23 -10.06
N LYS A 40 -23.78 -4.21 -9.45
CA LYS A 40 -23.83 -2.83 -9.98
C LYS A 40 -22.69 -1.95 -9.45
N ASP A 41 -22.16 -2.28 -8.28
CA ASP A 41 -21.02 -1.60 -7.65
C ASP A 41 -20.04 -2.67 -7.12
N PRO A 42 -19.22 -3.27 -8.01
CA PRO A 42 -18.30 -4.33 -7.64
C PRO A 42 -17.14 -3.77 -6.82
N ARG A 43 -16.77 -4.48 -5.75
CA ARG A 43 -15.64 -4.14 -4.88
C ARG A 43 -14.71 -5.35 -4.83
N ILE A 44 -13.69 -5.32 -5.68
CA ILE A 44 -12.76 -6.45 -5.87
C ILE A 44 -11.58 -6.32 -4.91
N ILE A 45 -11.26 -7.41 -4.23
CA ILE A 45 -10.08 -7.57 -3.39
C ILE A 45 -9.34 -8.85 -3.77
N LYS A 46 -8.05 -8.91 -3.46
CA LYS A 46 -7.22 -10.10 -3.68
C LYS A 46 -6.99 -10.82 -2.36
N VAL A 47 -7.30 -12.10 -2.32
CA VAL A 47 -7.08 -12.96 -1.14
C VAL A 47 -6.18 -14.14 -1.52
N GLY A 48 -5.42 -14.66 -0.58
CA GLY A 48 -4.52 -15.80 -0.84
C GLY A 48 -5.30 -17.05 -1.25
N GLN A 49 -4.80 -17.80 -2.24
CA GLN A 49 -5.34 -19.10 -2.66
C GLN A 49 -5.14 -20.21 -1.63
N SER A 50 -4.34 -19.96 -0.59
CA SER A 50 -4.08 -20.90 0.49
C SER A 50 -5.28 -21.12 1.42
N LEU A 51 -6.34 -20.31 1.30
CA LEU A 51 -7.55 -20.44 2.11
C LEU A 51 -8.37 -21.65 1.66
N ASN A 52 -8.82 -22.44 2.64
CA ASN A 52 -9.78 -23.50 2.35
C ASN A 52 -11.18 -22.91 2.05
N PRO A 53 -12.12 -23.69 1.49
CA PRO A 53 -13.43 -23.16 1.10
C PRO A 53 -14.28 -22.60 2.25
N GLU A 54 -14.15 -23.15 3.46
CA GLU A 54 -14.86 -22.67 4.66
C GLU A 54 -14.29 -21.33 5.12
N GLU A 55 -12.96 -21.25 5.25
CA GLU A 55 -12.25 -20.01 5.58
C GLU A 55 -12.52 -18.91 4.56
N LEU A 56 -12.55 -19.24 3.26
CA LEU A 56 -12.87 -18.30 2.21
C LEU A 56 -14.31 -17.76 2.35
N GLY A 57 -15.27 -18.61 2.72
CA GLY A 57 -16.66 -18.22 2.96
C GLY A 57 -16.81 -17.28 4.16
N ASP A 58 -16.17 -17.63 5.28
CA ASP A 58 -16.16 -16.81 6.50
C ASP A 58 -15.47 -15.47 6.24
N PHE A 59 -14.33 -15.47 5.55
CA PHE A 59 -13.59 -14.27 5.20
C PHE A 59 -14.37 -13.37 4.24
N THR A 60 -15.05 -13.96 3.25
CA THR A 60 -15.94 -13.22 2.34
C THR A 60 -17.06 -12.53 3.10
N THR A 61 -17.69 -13.24 4.04
CA THR A 61 -18.77 -12.71 4.87
C THR A 61 -18.27 -11.58 5.77
N PHE A 62 -17.14 -11.79 6.44
CA PHE A 62 -16.49 -10.79 7.28
C PHE A 62 -16.19 -9.52 6.48
N LEU A 63 -15.49 -9.63 5.36
CA LEU A 63 -15.10 -8.46 4.57
C LEU A 63 -16.30 -7.74 3.94
N SER A 64 -17.34 -8.47 3.55
CA SER A 64 -18.59 -7.87 3.05
C SER A 64 -19.29 -7.03 4.12
N ASN A 65 -19.28 -7.48 5.39
CA ASN A 65 -19.84 -6.72 6.51
C ASN A 65 -19.05 -5.43 6.81
N TYR A 66 -17.73 -5.46 6.58
CA TYR A 66 -16.84 -4.32 6.79
C TYR A 66 -16.46 -3.59 5.50
N ARG A 67 -17.26 -3.71 4.43
CA ARG A 67 -16.98 -3.08 3.13
C ARG A 67 -16.74 -1.57 3.22
N GLN A 68 -17.37 -0.89 4.19
CA GLN A 68 -17.24 0.55 4.41
C GLN A 68 -15.93 0.97 5.11
N ALA A 69 -15.16 0.02 5.66
CA ALA A 69 -13.88 0.30 6.29
C ALA A 69 -12.74 0.51 5.28
N PHE A 70 -12.96 0.17 4.01
CA PHE A 70 -11.99 0.34 2.93
C PHE A 70 -12.20 1.66 2.20
N ALA A 71 -11.10 2.33 1.87
CA ALA A 71 -11.09 3.44 0.95
C ALA A 71 -11.01 2.92 -0.49
N TRP A 72 -12.18 2.79 -1.14
CA TRP A 72 -12.24 2.33 -2.53
C TRP A 72 -11.86 3.42 -3.53
N SER A 73 -12.04 4.66 -3.11
CA SER A 73 -11.61 5.86 -3.80
C SER A 73 -10.95 6.81 -2.80
N TYR A 74 -10.26 7.81 -3.31
CA TYR A 74 -9.68 8.86 -2.47
C TYR A 74 -10.76 9.64 -1.69
N GLU A 75 -11.95 9.80 -2.27
CA GLU A 75 -13.09 10.50 -1.67
C GLU A 75 -13.64 9.79 -0.41
N ASP A 76 -13.33 8.50 -0.26
CA ASP A 76 -13.73 7.69 0.89
C ASP A 76 -12.82 7.93 2.11
N MET A 77 -11.62 8.51 1.92
CA MET A 77 -10.70 8.89 3.00
C MET A 77 -11.05 10.27 3.59
N ARG A 78 -12.27 10.39 4.12
CA ARG A 78 -12.74 11.64 4.74
C ARG A 78 -12.06 11.84 6.09
N GLY A 79 -11.28 12.90 6.22
CA GLY A 79 -10.64 13.26 7.49
C GLY A 79 -9.25 13.86 7.34
N LEU A 80 -8.66 13.81 6.13
CA LEU A 80 -7.37 14.43 5.88
C LEU A 80 -7.54 15.61 4.94
N ASP A 81 -7.12 16.78 5.42
CA ASP A 81 -7.04 18.00 4.62
C ASP A 81 -6.04 17.75 3.47
N PRO A 82 -6.42 17.95 2.19
CA PRO A 82 -5.51 17.86 1.05
C PRO A 82 -4.19 18.60 1.26
N ASP A 83 -4.20 19.74 1.96
CA ASP A 83 -2.98 20.51 2.27
C ASP A 83 -2.03 19.76 3.22
N ILE A 84 -2.51 18.74 3.95
CA ILE A 84 -1.74 17.87 4.84
C ILE A 84 -1.29 16.58 4.12
N VAL A 85 -2.08 16.06 3.17
CA VAL A 85 -1.80 14.76 2.50
C VAL A 85 -1.10 14.86 1.16
N VAL A 86 -0.90 16.07 0.64
CA VAL A 86 -0.01 16.26 -0.52
C VAL A 86 1.45 16.24 -0.03
N HIS A 87 2.10 15.10 -0.19
CA HIS A 87 3.54 15.01 -0.07
C HIS A 87 4.21 15.53 -1.36
N ASN A 88 4.85 16.69 -1.26
CA ASN A 88 5.78 17.14 -2.30
C ASN A 88 7.13 16.45 -2.12
N ILE A 89 7.46 15.54 -3.04
CA ILE A 89 8.84 15.06 -3.18
C ILE A 89 9.61 16.17 -3.87
N ILE A 90 10.43 16.91 -3.12
CA ILE A 90 11.33 17.91 -3.69
C ILE A 90 12.37 17.16 -4.54
N THR A 91 12.26 17.27 -5.86
CA THR A 91 13.27 16.77 -6.80
C THR A 91 14.19 17.91 -7.22
N LEU A 92 15.46 17.60 -7.50
CA LEU A 92 16.32 18.58 -8.15
C LEU A 92 15.82 18.79 -9.60
N PRO A 93 15.76 20.02 -10.12
CA PRO A 93 15.27 20.31 -11.47
C PRO A 93 15.93 19.46 -12.57
N GLU A 94 17.20 19.12 -12.38
CA GLU A 94 18.01 18.33 -13.32
C GLU A 94 17.86 16.81 -13.16
N SER A 95 17.04 16.34 -12.20
CA SER A 95 16.88 14.91 -11.92
C SER A 95 16.07 14.23 -13.00
N LYS A 96 16.66 13.20 -13.62
CA LYS A 96 15.96 12.38 -14.62
C LYS A 96 15.25 11.21 -13.93
N PRO A 97 13.98 10.91 -14.29
CA PRO A 97 13.28 9.73 -13.80
C PRO A 97 14.06 8.46 -14.16
N VAL A 98 14.27 7.58 -13.17
CA VAL A 98 14.93 6.29 -13.38
C VAL A 98 13.89 5.18 -13.31
N LYS A 99 13.76 4.41 -14.39
CA LYS A 99 12.97 3.18 -14.39
C LYS A 99 13.80 2.08 -13.72
N LYS A 100 13.41 1.65 -12.51
CA LYS A 100 13.95 0.41 -11.94
C LYS A 100 13.37 -0.78 -12.70
N LYS A 101 14.24 -1.71 -13.11
CA LYS A 101 13.81 -3.03 -13.59
C LYS A 101 13.42 -3.86 -12.37
N LEU A 102 12.26 -4.51 -12.48
CA LEU A 102 11.77 -5.49 -11.51
C LEU A 102 12.49 -6.82 -11.70
#